data_AF-A0A367EZQ5-F1
#
_entry.id   AF-A0A367EZQ5-F1
#
_cell.length_a   1.000
_cell.length_b   1.000
_cell.length_c   1.000
_cell.angle_alpha   90.00
_cell.angle_beta   90.00
_cell.angle_gamma   90.00
#
_symmetry.space_group_name_H-M   'P 1'
#
loop_
_entity.id
_entity.type
_entity.pdbx_description
1 polymer ?
#
loop_
_entity_poly.entity_id
_entity_poly.type
_entity_poly.pdbx_seq_one_letter_code
_entity_poly.pdbx_strand_id
1 'polypeptide(L)'
;MTALTPSRDDWADALASLYDRSRVLVAAGPRASENWAHDVNAVLDRSVGDPRGWPAVDRIGGENTPRGPGDRFPFHPYEDDVLRGCLEPTDRATGRLLLLSLAAQFRNVGDLPGGSVHRHALFEKTETLLARFGDDATYWTCVEDYEGECTPDDFYVNEWYGLTDLTRDFGVIAVSDNEVGVFWFGADD
;
A
#
# COMPACT_ATOMS: atom_id res chain seq x y z
N MET A 1 1.22 -25.23 -1.64
CA MET A 1 1.16 -24.93 -0.19
C MET A 1 0.29 -23.70 -0.07
N THR A 2 -0.92 -23.80 0.48
CA THR A 2 -1.78 -22.63 0.70
C THR A 2 -1.06 -21.72 1.70
N ALA A 3 -0.73 -20.49 1.32
CA ALA A 3 -0.15 -19.56 2.28
C ALA A 3 -1.17 -19.37 3.41
N LEU A 4 -0.75 -19.62 4.65
CA LEU A 4 -1.59 -19.39 5.82
C LEU A 4 -1.85 -17.89 5.89
N THR A 5 -3.13 -17.51 5.97
CA THR A 5 -3.50 -16.13 6.26
C THR A 5 -2.84 -15.69 7.57
N PRO A 6 -2.17 -14.53 7.60
CA PRO A 6 -1.48 -14.04 8.80
C PRO A 6 -2.47 -13.82 9.96
N SER A 7 -1.97 -13.80 11.19
CA SER A 7 -2.77 -13.35 12.33
C SER A 7 -2.85 -11.82 12.39
N ARG A 8 -3.76 -11.29 13.24
CA ARG A 8 -3.83 -9.86 13.55
C ARG A 8 -2.50 -9.33 14.09
N ASP A 9 -1.80 -10.13 14.90
CA ASP A 9 -0.54 -9.75 15.53
C ASP A 9 0.61 -9.73 14.51
N ASP A 10 0.65 -10.71 13.59
CA ASP A 10 1.62 -10.72 12.48
C ASP A 10 1.43 -9.49 11.58
N TRP A 11 0.18 -9.15 11.28
CA TRP A 11 -0.16 -7.94 10.52
C TRP A 11 0.28 -6.67 11.24
N ALA A 12 -0.03 -6.54 12.53
CA ALA A 12 0.35 -5.37 13.33
C ALA A 12 1.88 -5.22 13.44
N ASP A 13 2.60 -6.32 13.65
CA ASP A 13 4.06 -6.35 13.71
C ASP A 13 4.70 -5.99 12.36
N ALA A 14 4.13 -6.47 11.24
CA ALA A 14 4.56 -6.08 9.90
C ALA A 14 4.38 -4.58 9.65
N LEU A 15 3.21 -4.02 10.02
CA LEU A 15 2.95 -2.58 9.91
C LEU A 15 3.96 -1.75 10.73
N ALA A 16 4.23 -2.15 11.97
CA ALA A 16 5.19 -1.47 12.83
C ALA A 16 6.62 -1.56 12.26
N SER A 17 7.03 -2.74 11.81
CA SER A 17 8.37 -2.97 11.26
C SER A 17 8.64 -2.17 9.99
N LEU A 18 7.65 -2.08 9.11
CA LEU A 18 7.78 -1.40 7.81
C LEU A 18 7.54 0.11 7.89
N TYR A 19 6.54 0.53 8.67
CA TYR A 19 5.94 1.85 8.49
C TYR A 19 5.88 2.69 9.77
N ASP A 20 6.51 2.32 10.89
CA ASP A 20 6.48 3.11 12.14
C ASP A 20 6.78 4.60 11.93
N ARG A 21 7.67 4.91 10.99
CA ARG A 21 8.14 6.28 10.68
C ARG A 21 7.73 6.79 9.31
N SER A 22 6.94 6.05 8.54
CA SER A 22 6.61 6.39 7.15
C SER A 22 5.32 7.22 7.06
N ARG A 23 5.29 8.14 6.08
CA ARG A 23 4.12 8.94 5.70
C ARG A 23 3.23 8.17 4.73
N VAL A 24 2.56 7.14 5.27
CA VAL A 24 1.74 6.22 4.48
C VAL A 24 0.31 6.14 4.99
N LEU A 25 -0.60 5.77 4.08
CA LEU A 25 -1.86 5.13 4.38
C LEU A 25 -1.71 3.63 4.11
N VAL A 26 -1.96 2.80 5.11
CA VAL A 26 -2.11 1.34 4.98
C VAL A 26 -3.40 0.93 5.66
N ALA A 27 -4.41 0.63 4.87
CA ALA A 27 -5.75 0.30 5.35
C ALA A 27 -6.38 -0.81 4.51
N ALA A 28 -7.32 -1.54 5.10
CA ALA A 28 -8.14 -2.51 4.40
C ALA A 28 -9.63 -2.17 4.56
N GLY A 29 -10.42 -2.57 3.57
CA GLY A 29 -11.86 -2.41 3.55
C GLY A 29 -12.56 -3.65 3.00
N PRO A 30 -13.90 -3.75 3.17
CA PRO A 30 -14.67 -4.85 2.62
C PRO A 30 -14.71 -4.78 1.09
N ARG A 31 -14.73 -5.94 0.44
CA ARG A 31 -15.11 -6.08 -0.98
C ARG A 31 -16.62 -6.28 -1.06
N ALA A 32 -17.38 -5.20 -1.20
CA ALA A 32 -18.85 -5.24 -1.16
C ALA A 32 -19.50 -4.97 -2.53
N SER A 33 -18.76 -4.35 -3.45
CA SER A 33 -19.24 -4.01 -4.80
C SER A 33 -18.83 -5.07 -5.83
N GLU A 34 -19.41 -5.08 -7.03
CA GLU A 34 -18.80 -5.78 -8.17
C GLU A 34 -17.61 -4.99 -8.73
N ASN A 35 -17.60 -3.66 -8.56
CA ASN A 35 -16.49 -2.80 -8.99
C ASN A 35 -15.54 -2.52 -7.81
N TRP A 36 -14.32 -3.08 -7.87
CA TRP A 36 -13.34 -2.93 -6.78
C TRP A 36 -12.92 -1.49 -6.54
N ALA A 37 -12.98 -0.64 -7.57
CA ALA A 37 -12.63 0.77 -7.44
C ALA A 37 -13.59 1.52 -6.51
N HIS A 38 -14.86 1.09 -6.44
CA HIS A 38 -15.83 1.61 -5.50
C HIS A 38 -15.40 1.35 -4.04
N ASP A 39 -14.98 0.11 -3.76
CA ASP A 39 -14.55 -0.28 -2.42
C ASP A 39 -13.22 0.39 -2.04
N VAL A 40 -12.30 0.56 -2.99
CA VAL A 40 -11.07 1.35 -2.79
C VAL A 40 -11.39 2.80 -2.50
N ASN A 41 -12.31 3.40 -3.25
CA ASN A 41 -12.78 4.77 -3.02
C ASN A 41 -13.33 4.94 -1.59
N ALA A 42 -14.07 3.97 -1.08
CA ALA A 42 -14.56 3.99 0.30
C ALA A 42 -13.43 3.91 1.33
N VAL A 43 -12.36 3.14 1.07
CA VAL A 43 -11.16 3.11 1.93
C VAL A 43 -10.41 4.43 1.89
N LEU A 44 -10.19 5.02 0.71
CA LEU A 44 -9.52 6.32 0.55
C LEU A 44 -10.31 7.47 1.21
N ASP A 45 -11.64 7.37 1.21
CA ASP A 45 -12.55 8.29 1.88
C ASP A 45 -12.70 8.01 3.40
N ARG A 46 -12.05 6.96 3.91
CA ARG A 46 -12.13 6.54 5.33
C ARG A 46 -13.57 6.26 5.79
N SER A 47 -14.48 5.96 4.86
CA SER A 47 -15.91 5.76 5.16
C SER A 47 -16.22 4.34 5.61
N VAL A 48 -15.27 3.42 5.43
CA VAL A 48 -15.36 2.02 5.86
C VAL A 48 -14.23 1.65 6.80
N GLY A 49 -14.49 0.71 7.70
CA GLY A 49 -13.49 0.11 8.56
C GLY A 49 -12.97 -1.20 8.01
N ASP A 50 -11.87 -1.68 8.61
CA ASP A 50 -11.31 -2.99 8.35
C ASP A 50 -12.34 -4.10 8.69
N PRO A 51 -12.70 -4.99 7.74
CA PRO A 51 -13.75 -6.00 7.96
C PRO A 51 -13.36 -7.08 8.98
N ARG A 52 -12.07 -7.22 9.31
CA ARG A 52 -11.55 -8.10 10.38
C ARG A 52 -11.26 -7.35 11.67
N GLY A 53 -11.42 -6.03 11.70
CA GLY A 53 -11.07 -5.17 12.83
C GLY A 53 -9.57 -5.10 13.12
N TRP A 54 -8.73 -5.34 12.11
CA TRP A 54 -7.27 -5.26 12.23
C TRP A 54 -6.78 -3.82 12.15
N PRO A 55 -5.60 -3.51 12.72
CA PRO A 55 -5.09 -2.14 12.76
C PRO A 55 -4.72 -1.61 11.37
N ALA A 56 -4.89 -0.30 11.18
CA ALA A 56 -4.43 0.44 10.00
C ALA A 56 -3.32 1.43 10.39
N VAL A 57 -2.57 1.90 9.40
CA VAL A 57 -1.66 3.05 9.54
C VAL A 57 -2.22 4.18 8.70
N ASP A 58 -2.45 5.35 9.29
CA ASP A 58 -2.83 6.55 8.53
C ASP A 58 -2.00 7.74 9.02
N ARG A 59 -0.91 7.99 8.29
CA ARG A 59 0.02 9.11 8.52
C ARG A 59 0.36 9.82 7.22
N ILE A 60 -0.47 9.67 6.19
CA ILE A 60 -0.28 10.34 4.91
C ILE A 60 -0.39 11.87 5.09
N GLY A 61 0.39 12.61 4.30
CA GLY A 61 0.51 14.07 4.38
C GLY A 61 1.21 14.57 5.65
N GLY A 62 0.93 15.81 6.04
CA GLY A 62 1.49 16.47 7.22
C GLY A 62 0.92 16.02 8.58
N GLU A 63 1.50 16.57 9.65
CA GLU A 63 1.05 16.30 11.03
C GLU A 63 -0.39 16.78 11.29
N ASN A 64 -0.79 17.88 10.65
CA ASN A 64 -2.10 18.52 10.79
C ASN A 64 -3.13 18.07 9.74
N THR A 65 -2.81 17.05 8.93
CA THR A 65 -3.76 16.48 7.96
C THR A 65 -5.01 15.98 8.68
N PRO A 66 -6.22 16.44 8.30
CA PRO A 66 -7.47 15.91 8.86
C PRO A 66 -7.61 14.40 8.61
N ARG A 67 -8.07 13.68 9.63
CA ARG A 67 -8.28 12.23 9.59
C ARG A 67 -9.57 11.90 10.33
N GLY A 68 -10.63 11.64 9.57
CA GLY A 68 -11.95 11.34 10.09
C GLY A 68 -12.79 10.58 9.07
N PRO A 69 -13.89 9.95 9.49
CA PRO A 69 -14.80 9.30 8.56
C PRO A 69 -15.36 10.30 7.53
N GLY A 70 -15.16 10.02 6.24
CA GLY A 70 -15.55 10.92 5.14
C GLY A 70 -14.54 12.04 4.86
N ASP A 71 -13.40 12.08 5.57
CA ASP A 71 -12.28 12.94 5.19
C ASP A 71 -11.45 12.20 4.15
N ARG A 72 -11.51 12.66 2.90
CA ARG A 72 -10.75 12.07 1.79
C ARG A 72 -9.34 12.64 1.61
N PHE A 73 -9.09 13.85 2.13
CA PHE A 73 -7.81 14.54 1.96
C PHE A 73 -6.64 13.63 2.41
N PRO A 74 -5.54 13.53 1.64
CA PRO A 74 -5.16 14.32 0.45
C PRO A 74 -5.63 13.74 -0.90
N PHE A 75 -6.42 12.67 -0.91
CA PHE A 75 -6.83 12.01 -2.17
C PHE A 75 -7.88 12.81 -2.93
N HIS A 76 -7.74 12.85 -4.25
CA HIS A 76 -8.77 13.43 -5.12
C HIS A 76 -10.03 12.56 -5.16
N PRO A 77 -11.23 13.16 -5.24
CA PRO A 77 -12.48 12.44 -5.43
C PRO A 77 -12.61 11.95 -6.88
N TYR A 78 -12.03 10.78 -7.15
CA TYR A 78 -12.17 10.13 -8.45
C TYR A 78 -13.46 9.31 -8.51
N GLU A 79 -14.19 9.48 -9.61
CA GLU A 79 -15.18 8.51 -10.06
C GLU A 79 -14.52 7.13 -10.24
N ASP A 80 -15.26 6.05 -10.03
CA ASP A 80 -14.70 4.69 -10.02
C ASP A 80 -13.96 4.35 -11.32
N ASP A 81 -14.49 4.75 -12.48
CA ASP A 81 -13.87 4.49 -13.79
C ASP A 81 -12.58 5.31 -13.98
N VAL A 82 -12.51 6.52 -13.41
CA VAL A 82 -11.32 7.35 -13.47
C VAL A 82 -10.23 6.74 -12.60
N LEU A 83 -10.56 6.33 -11.37
CA LEU A 83 -9.61 5.66 -10.48
C LEU A 83 -9.02 4.41 -11.14
N ARG A 84 -9.84 3.60 -11.81
CA ARG A 84 -9.36 2.43 -12.56
C ARG A 84 -8.41 2.81 -13.70
N GLY A 85 -8.68 3.91 -14.38
CA GLY A 85 -7.83 4.41 -15.47
C GLY A 85 -6.48 4.96 -14.99
N CYS A 86 -6.36 5.31 -13.71
CA CYS A 86 -5.11 5.77 -13.09
C CYS A 86 -4.21 4.62 -12.60
N LEU A 87 -4.65 3.37 -12.73
CA LEU A 87 -4.03 2.21 -12.11
C LEU A 87 -3.80 1.09 -13.11
N GLU A 88 -2.59 0.55 -13.12
CA GLU A 88 -2.18 -0.57 -13.97
C GLU A 88 -2.14 -1.87 -13.17
N PRO A 89 -2.56 -3.01 -13.76
CA PRO A 89 -2.39 -4.32 -13.13
C PRO A 89 -0.91 -4.61 -12.86
N THR A 90 -0.62 -5.21 -11.70
CA THR A 90 0.72 -5.66 -11.36
C THR A 90 0.70 -7.05 -10.72
N ASP A 91 1.85 -7.70 -10.67
CA ASP A 91 1.99 -8.99 -10.00
C ASP A 91 2.34 -8.84 -8.52
N ARG A 92 2.15 -9.92 -7.76
CA ARG A 92 2.43 -9.94 -6.31
C ARG A 92 3.89 -9.63 -5.99
N ALA A 93 4.82 -10.07 -6.84
CA ALA A 93 6.26 -9.90 -6.59
C ALA A 93 6.66 -8.42 -6.71
N THR A 94 6.11 -7.72 -7.70
CA THR A 94 6.27 -6.29 -7.92
C THR A 94 5.57 -5.49 -6.85
N GLY A 95 4.31 -5.84 -6.52
CA GLY A 95 3.58 -5.21 -5.41
C GLY A 95 4.37 -5.27 -4.09
N ARG A 96 5.05 -6.39 -3.83
CA ARG A 96 5.92 -6.54 -2.65
C ARG A 96 7.11 -5.56 -2.64
N LEU A 97 7.80 -5.40 -3.77
CA LEU A 97 8.92 -4.46 -3.90
C LEU A 97 8.45 -3.01 -3.75
N LEU A 98 7.27 -2.69 -4.27
CA LEU A 98 6.63 -1.38 -4.08
C LEU A 98 6.30 -1.11 -2.61
N LEU A 99 5.71 -2.09 -1.89
CA LEU A 99 5.47 -1.98 -0.45
C LEU A 99 6.74 -1.72 0.36
N LEU A 100 7.85 -2.37 -0.03
CA LEU A 100 9.16 -2.15 0.59
C LEU A 100 9.72 -0.76 0.24
N SER A 101 9.45 -0.25 -0.96
CA SER A 101 9.80 1.12 -1.37
C SER A 101 9.04 2.18 -0.57
N LEU A 102 7.78 1.92 -0.18
CA LEU A 102 7.05 2.78 0.76
C LEU A 102 7.75 2.86 2.13
N ALA A 103 8.32 1.74 2.59
CA ALA A 103 9.08 1.69 3.85
C ALA A 103 10.40 2.46 3.75
N ALA A 104 11.04 2.43 2.57
CA ALA A 104 12.23 3.22 2.26
C ALA A 104 11.97 4.73 2.10
N GLN A 105 10.69 5.16 2.11
CA GLN A 105 10.28 6.55 1.94
C GLN A 105 10.90 7.17 0.68
N PHE A 106 10.75 6.49 -0.45
CA PHE A 106 11.30 6.92 -1.75
C PHE A 106 12.83 6.91 -1.88
N ARG A 107 13.57 6.41 -0.87
CA ARG A 107 15.00 6.13 -1.06
C ARG A 107 15.16 4.76 -1.71
N ASN A 108 16.33 4.52 -2.30
CA ASN A 108 16.67 3.18 -2.75
C ASN A 108 16.53 2.22 -1.56
N VAL A 109 15.87 1.08 -1.79
CA VAL A 109 15.65 0.09 -0.72
C VAL A 109 16.98 -0.41 -0.15
N GLY A 110 18.02 -0.51 -0.98
CA GLY A 110 19.40 -0.83 -0.61
C GLY A 110 20.03 0.16 0.40
N ASP A 111 19.54 1.40 0.46
CA ASP A 111 19.99 2.44 1.39
C ASP A 111 19.32 2.35 2.78
N LEU A 112 18.38 1.42 2.97
CA LEU A 112 17.79 1.17 4.28
C LEU A 112 18.88 0.79 5.30
N PRO A 113 18.96 1.49 6.45
CA PRO A 113 19.90 1.14 7.51
C PRO A 113 19.72 -0.30 7.99
N GLY A 114 20.80 -0.98 8.39
CA GLY A 114 20.75 -2.35 8.92
C GLY A 114 21.20 -3.44 7.94
N GLY A 115 21.53 -3.08 6.70
CA GLY A 115 22.13 -3.99 5.72
C GLY A 115 21.17 -5.05 5.18
N SER A 116 21.71 -6.01 4.41
CA SER A 116 20.92 -6.99 3.65
C SER A 116 20.03 -7.89 4.51
N VAL A 117 20.50 -8.32 5.68
CA VAL A 117 19.71 -9.17 6.61
C VAL A 117 18.46 -8.42 7.08
N HIS A 118 18.60 -7.14 7.42
CA HIS A 118 17.45 -6.32 7.81
C HIS A 118 16.46 -6.14 6.65
N ARG A 119 16.95 -5.87 5.44
CA ARG A 119 16.10 -5.75 4.25
C ARG A 119 15.34 -7.04 3.94
N HIS A 120 15.98 -8.20 4.08
CA HIS A 120 15.31 -9.49 3.88
C HIS A 120 14.20 -9.70 4.92
N ALA A 121 14.45 -9.35 6.19
CA ALA A 121 13.41 -9.39 7.21
C ALA A 121 12.23 -8.45 6.89
N LEU A 122 12.49 -7.24 6.39
CA LEU A 122 11.43 -6.32 5.93
C LEU A 122 10.67 -6.88 4.72
N PHE A 123 11.36 -7.54 3.81
CA PHE A 123 10.75 -8.22 2.68
C PHE A 123 9.79 -9.35 3.14
N GLU A 124 10.13 -10.12 4.16
CA GLU A 124 9.20 -11.08 4.76
C GLU A 124 7.97 -10.40 5.39
N LYS A 125 8.13 -9.20 5.97
CA LYS A 125 6.99 -8.41 6.47
C LYS A 125 6.08 -7.95 5.34
N THR A 126 6.62 -7.60 4.18
CA THR A 126 5.78 -7.27 3.01
C THR A 126 4.98 -8.49 2.52
N GLU A 127 5.55 -9.70 2.56
CA GLU A 127 4.79 -10.93 2.29
C GLU A 127 3.68 -11.15 3.31
N THR A 128 3.92 -10.86 4.58
CA THR A 128 2.89 -10.93 5.63
C THR A 128 1.71 -10.01 5.31
N LEU A 129 1.98 -8.79 4.83
CA LEU A 129 0.93 -7.86 4.43
C LEU A 129 0.13 -8.38 3.23
N LEU A 130 0.79 -8.85 2.17
CA LEU A 130 0.10 -9.34 0.97
C LEU A 130 -0.64 -10.66 1.20
N ALA A 131 -0.11 -11.55 2.05
CA ALA A 131 -0.73 -12.84 2.40
C ALA A 131 -2.12 -12.68 3.05
N ARG A 132 -2.44 -11.50 3.60
CA ARG A 132 -3.79 -11.19 4.08
C ARG A 132 -4.86 -11.41 3.01
N PHE A 133 -4.57 -11.05 1.77
CA PHE A 133 -5.51 -11.02 0.64
C PHE A 133 -5.59 -12.36 -0.10
N GLY A 134 -4.74 -13.32 0.27
CA GLY A 134 -4.71 -14.65 -0.34
C GLY A 134 -3.89 -14.71 -1.63
N ASP A 135 -3.72 -15.92 -2.14
CA ASP A 135 -2.86 -16.19 -3.30
C ASP A 135 -3.51 -15.78 -4.64
N ASP A 136 -4.85 -15.71 -4.67
CA ASP A 136 -5.64 -15.34 -5.84
C ASP A 136 -5.92 -13.82 -5.91
N ALA A 137 -5.37 -13.03 -4.98
CA ALA A 137 -5.53 -11.58 -5.00
C ALA A 137 -4.91 -10.97 -6.27
N THR A 138 -5.58 -9.96 -6.81
CA THR A 138 -5.05 -9.11 -7.89
C THR A 138 -4.46 -7.84 -7.32
N TYR A 139 -3.43 -7.31 -7.98
CA TYR A 139 -2.72 -6.12 -7.52
C TYR A 139 -2.75 -5.05 -8.59
N TRP A 140 -2.81 -3.80 -8.16
CA TRP A 140 -2.85 -2.62 -9.02
C TRP A 140 -1.92 -1.56 -8.46
N THR A 141 -1.29 -0.77 -9.32
CA THR A 141 -0.36 0.30 -8.92
C THR A 141 -0.51 1.48 -9.86
N CYS A 142 -0.19 2.69 -9.38
CA CYS A 142 -0.06 3.85 -10.25
C CYS A 142 1.39 4.09 -10.73
N VAL A 143 2.33 3.21 -10.35
CA VAL A 143 3.71 3.28 -10.81
C VAL A 143 3.80 2.88 -12.28
N GLU A 144 4.35 3.77 -13.10
CA GLU A 144 4.50 3.61 -14.56
C GLU A 144 5.90 3.08 -14.92
N ASP A 145 6.92 3.45 -14.14
CA ASP A 145 8.31 3.02 -14.37
C ASP A 145 9.08 2.75 -13.06
N TYR A 146 9.90 1.70 -13.09
CA TYR A 146 10.80 1.30 -12.01
C TYR A 146 12.10 0.68 -12.57
N GLU A 147 13.19 0.85 -11.83
CA GLU A 147 14.53 0.32 -12.15
C GLU A 147 14.98 -0.75 -11.13
N GLY A 148 15.93 -1.61 -11.55
CA GLY A 148 16.56 -2.66 -10.73
C GLY A 148 16.20 -4.10 -11.15
N GLU A 149 16.95 -5.09 -10.68
CA GLU A 149 16.78 -6.53 -10.93
C GLU A 149 15.60 -7.16 -10.15
N CYS A 150 14.52 -6.42 -9.92
CA CYS A 150 13.39 -6.89 -9.09
C CYS A 150 13.84 -7.49 -7.74
N THR A 151 14.92 -6.97 -7.16
CA THR A 151 15.42 -7.38 -5.85
C THR A 151 15.32 -6.24 -4.84
N PRO A 152 15.26 -6.54 -3.53
CA PRO A 152 15.31 -5.51 -2.50
C PRO A 152 16.59 -4.65 -2.51
N ASP A 153 17.66 -5.07 -3.17
CA ASP A 153 18.95 -4.39 -3.07
C ASP A 153 19.11 -3.25 -4.09
N ASP A 154 18.33 -3.27 -5.17
CA ASP A 154 18.47 -2.33 -6.29
C ASP A 154 17.17 -1.76 -6.85
N PHE A 155 16.01 -2.15 -6.30
CA PHE A 155 14.71 -1.65 -6.75
C PHE A 155 14.48 -0.18 -6.40
N TYR A 156 14.03 0.60 -7.38
CA TYR A 156 13.71 2.02 -7.25
C TYR A 156 12.55 2.44 -8.18
N VAL A 157 11.68 3.34 -7.70
CA VAL A 157 10.51 3.86 -8.44
C VAL A 157 10.87 5.18 -9.12
N ASN A 158 10.67 5.27 -10.43
CA ASN A 158 11.03 6.44 -11.24
C ASN A 158 9.84 7.34 -11.58
N GLU A 159 8.75 6.75 -12.05
CA GLU A 159 7.60 7.48 -12.57
C GLU A 159 6.28 6.86 -12.08
N TRP A 160 5.29 7.70 -11.81
CA TRP A 160 3.98 7.30 -11.32
C TRP A 160 2.92 8.34 -11.66
N TYR A 161 1.67 7.90 -11.66
CA TYR A 161 0.49 8.75 -11.69
C TYR A 161 -0.02 9.02 -10.26
N GLY A 162 0.08 10.25 -9.78
CA GLY A 162 -0.41 10.62 -8.45
C GLY A 162 -1.94 10.55 -8.31
N LEU A 163 -2.44 10.14 -7.15
CA LEU A 163 -3.86 10.23 -6.76
C LEU A 163 -4.18 11.40 -5.80
N THR A 164 -3.18 12.21 -5.50
CA THR A 164 -3.13 13.32 -4.53
C THR A 164 -2.28 14.46 -5.11
N ASP A 165 -2.30 15.61 -4.43
CA ASP A 165 -1.39 16.73 -4.73
C ASP A 165 0.00 16.62 -4.06
N LEU A 166 0.31 15.51 -3.38
CA LEU A 166 1.58 15.33 -2.66
C LEU A 166 2.72 14.99 -3.64
N THR A 167 3.94 15.42 -3.31
CA THR A 167 5.11 15.30 -4.20
C THR A 167 5.47 13.85 -4.54
N ARG A 168 5.26 12.95 -3.60
CA ARG A 168 5.71 11.56 -3.65
C ARG A 168 4.51 10.68 -3.39
N ASP A 169 3.78 10.36 -4.45
CA ASP A 169 2.41 9.88 -4.36
C ASP A 169 2.20 8.62 -5.20
N PHE A 170 2.61 7.49 -4.63
CA PHE A 170 2.39 6.21 -5.25
C PHE A 170 1.95 5.16 -4.25
N GLY A 171 1.36 4.10 -4.78
CA GLY A 171 0.93 3.01 -3.93
C GLY A 171 0.52 1.77 -4.68
N VAL A 172 0.07 0.80 -3.91
CA VAL A 172 -0.42 -0.50 -4.34
C VAL A 172 -1.81 -0.71 -3.79
N ILE A 173 -2.69 -1.24 -4.62
CA ILE A 173 -4.00 -1.76 -4.24
C ILE A 173 -3.95 -3.28 -4.35
N ALA A 174 -4.42 -3.96 -3.32
CA ALA A 174 -4.66 -5.40 -3.33
C ALA A 174 -6.16 -5.66 -3.35
N VAL A 175 -6.65 -6.55 -4.22
CA VAL A 175 -8.07 -6.88 -4.35
C VAL A 175 -8.23 -8.39 -4.26
N SER A 176 -8.94 -8.84 -3.23
CA SER A 176 -9.39 -10.22 -3.07
C SER A 176 -10.91 -10.30 -3.22
N ASP A 177 -11.46 -11.52 -3.11
CA ASP A 177 -12.90 -11.74 -3.15
C ASP A 177 -13.66 -11.06 -2.00
N ASN A 178 -13.00 -10.85 -0.85
CA ASN A 178 -13.68 -10.39 0.38
C ASN A 178 -13.16 -9.04 0.89
N GLU A 179 -11.98 -8.61 0.46
CA GLU A 179 -11.32 -7.41 0.97
C GLU A 179 -10.55 -6.67 -0.12
N VAL A 180 -10.45 -5.35 0.04
CA VAL A 180 -9.48 -4.50 -0.66
C VAL A 180 -8.46 -3.98 0.34
N GLY A 181 -7.21 -3.83 -0.10
CA GLY A 181 -6.12 -3.21 0.63
C GLY A 181 -5.59 -2.01 -0.12
N VAL A 182 -5.32 -0.93 0.60
CA VAL A 182 -4.69 0.29 0.09
C VAL A 182 -3.38 0.48 0.82
N PHE A 183 -2.28 0.56 0.07
CA PHE A 183 -0.93 0.83 0.56
C PHE A 183 -0.38 2.03 -0.20
N TRP A 184 -0.38 3.20 0.42
CA TRP A 184 -0.11 4.46 -0.27
C TRP A 184 0.91 5.29 0.46
N PHE A 185 1.95 5.75 -0.23
CA PHE A 185 2.87 6.76 0.28
C PHE A 185 2.45 8.12 -0.25
N GLY A 186 2.53 9.13 0.60
CA GLY A 186 2.18 10.51 0.28
C GLY A 186 2.81 11.44 1.29
N ALA A 187 3.80 12.20 0.86
CA ALA A 187 4.42 13.24 1.67
C ALA A 187 4.72 14.48 0.83
N ASP A 188 4.59 15.64 1.46
CA ASP A 188 5.26 16.86 1.03
C ASP A 188 6.78 16.73 1.32
N ASP A 189 7.63 17.39 0.53
CA ASP A 189 9.09 17.42 0.74
C ASP A 189 9.52 17.97 2.12
#